data_AF-A0A315X718-F1
#
_entry.id   AF-A0A315X718-F1
#
_cell.length_a   1.000
_cell.length_b   1.000
_cell.length_c   1.000
_cell.angle_alpha   90.00
_cell.angle_beta   90.00
_cell.angle_gamma   90.00
#
_symmetry.space_group_name_H-M   'P 1'
#
loop_
_entity.id
_entity.type
_entity.pdbx_description
1 polymer ?
#
loop_
_entity_poly.entity_id
_entity_poly.type
_entity_poly.pdbx_seq_one_letter_code
_entity_poly.pdbx_strand_id
1 'polypeptide(L)'
;MEGVITALLGNALTLGVVLAVFKWWGAAALESHKSQLQAFNDSSLERLRAEMKIAGERSGRFDERRFQAVSEVYGAGADAIDAVERMARIMRLSGSSSFDDDRREAVDAYNLFRTTVQKNRLWLGKDLASDADALRNCLHDIWAQFAFPSHDNLGQPESWQTVHDLVTNKLPPLRSAFEDRAEGMFTMPRPDS
;
A
#
# COMPACT_ATOMS: atom_id res chain seq x y z
N MET A 1 84.02 45.87 -2.12
CA MET A 1 82.96 45.25 -1.29
C MET A 1 81.54 45.61 -1.74
N GLU A 2 81.33 46.49 -2.73
CA GLU A 2 79.98 46.92 -3.15
C GLU A 2 79.22 45.91 -4.04
N GLY A 3 79.91 45.07 -4.83
CA GLY A 3 79.27 44.10 -5.73
C GLY A 3 78.60 42.90 -5.05
N VAL A 4 78.93 42.61 -3.79
CA VAL A 4 78.33 41.50 -3.03
C VAL A 4 76.98 41.92 -2.44
N ILE A 5 76.81 43.20 -2.12
CA ILE A 5 75.58 43.75 -1.55
C ILE A 5 74.47 43.85 -2.61
N THR A 6 74.81 44.21 -3.85
CA THR A 6 73.85 44.24 -4.97
C THR A 6 73.41 42.85 -5.41
N ALA A 7 74.29 41.84 -5.37
CA ALA A 7 73.91 40.45 -5.68
C ALA A 7 73.00 39.83 -4.61
N LEU A 8 73.22 40.14 -3.33
CA LEU A 8 72.36 39.69 -2.23
C LEU A 8 70.97 40.35 -2.26
N LEU A 9 70.89 41.64 -2.60
CA LEU A 9 69.62 42.36 -2.76
C LEU A 9 68.81 41.85 -3.96
N GLY A 10 69.47 41.50 -5.07
CA GLY A 10 68.83 40.91 -6.25
C GLY A 10 68.16 39.56 -5.95
N ASN A 11 68.83 38.69 -5.19
CA ASN A 11 68.27 37.39 -4.79
C ASN A 11 67.12 37.50 -3.78
N ALA A 12 67.14 38.50 -2.89
CA ALA A 12 66.05 38.73 -1.96
C ALA A 12 64.76 39.21 -2.67
N LEU A 13 64.91 40.05 -3.69
CA LEU A 13 63.79 40.52 -4.52
C LEU A 13 63.16 39.40 -5.35
N THR A 14 63.97 38.53 -5.96
CA THR A 14 63.45 37.40 -6.74
C THR A 14 62.74 36.37 -5.85
N LEU A 15 63.26 36.07 -4.66
CA LEU A 15 62.57 35.24 -3.67
C LEU A 15 61.25 35.84 -3.20
N GLY A 16 61.21 37.16 -2.98
CA GLY A 16 59.98 37.87 -2.60
C GLY A 16 58.88 37.78 -3.66
N VAL A 17 59.25 37.95 -4.94
CA VAL A 17 58.30 37.82 -6.06
C VAL A 17 57.80 36.39 -6.22
N VAL A 18 58.68 35.39 -6.11
CA VAL A 18 58.28 33.97 -6.20
C VAL A 18 57.30 33.60 -5.07
N LEU A 19 57.56 34.03 -3.83
CA LEU A 19 56.66 33.81 -2.69
C LEU A 19 55.30 34.52 -2.87
N ALA A 20 55.30 35.74 -3.42
CA ALA A 20 54.07 36.48 -3.68
C ALA A 20 53.21 35.80 -4.75
N VAL A 21 53.82 35.35 -5.85
CA VAL A 21 53.14 34.59 -6.91
C VAL A 21 52.59 33.27 -6.36
N PHE A 22 53.37 32.54 -5.55
CA PHE A 22 52.93 31.27 -4.97
C PHE A 22 51.75 31.45 -4.00
N LYS A 23 51.76 32.52 -3.19
CA LYS A 23 50.63 32.88 -2.31
C LYS A 23 49.38 33.25 -3.09
N TRP A 24 49.52 34.03 -4.16
CA TRP A 24 48.40 34.44 -5.01
C TRP A 24 47.79 33.24 -5.75
N TRP A 25 48.62 32.35 -6.27
CA TRP A 25 48.18 31.11 -6.92
C TRP A 25 47.50 30.16 -5.93
N GLY A 26 48.07 30.01 -4.72
CA GLY A 26 47.48 29.21 -3.64
C GLY A 26 46.12 29.75 -3.18
N ALA A 27 45.97 31.07 -3.07
CA ALA A 27 44.70 31.71 -2.72
C ALA A 27 43.64 31.52 -3.82
N ALA A 28 44.00 31.72 -5.09
CA ALA A 28 43.10 31.52 -6.22
C ALA A 28 42.65 30.06 -6.37
N ALA A 29 43.55 29.10 -6.15
CA ALA A 29 43.21 27.68 -6.14
C ALA A 29 42.26 27.33 -4.98
N LEU A 30 42.48 27.90 -3.79
CA LEU A 30 41.61 27.68 -2.63
C LEU A 30 40.20 28.25 -2.82
N GLU A 31 40.09 29.44 -3.41
CA GLU A 31 38.81 30.06 -3.74
C GLU A 31 38.06 29.28 -4.82
N SER A 32 38.77 28.78 -5.84
CA SER A 32 38.18 27.93 -6.88
C SER A 32 37.70 26.58 -6.32
N HIS A 33 38.48 25.94 -5.46
CA HIS A 33 38.05 24.69 -4.81
C HIS A 33 36.86 24.92 -3.87
N LYS A 34 36.83 26.05 -3.15
CA LYS A 34 35.72 26.41 -2.28
C LYS A 34 34.43 26.65 -3.07
N SER A 35 34.50 27.36 -4.19
CA SER A 35 33.33 27.60 -5.04
C SER A 35 32.84 26.31 -5.72
N GLN A 36 33.76 25.42 -6.14
CA GLN A 36 33.40 24.10 -6.65
C GLN A 36 32.73 23.22 -5.59
N LEU A 37 33.25 23.20 -4.35
CA LEU A 37 32.65 22.48 -3.24
C LEU A 37 31.26 23.02 -2.89
N GLN A 38 31.08 24.34 -2.88
CA GLN A 38 29.76 24.94 -2.65
C GLN A 38 28.78 24.61 -3.77
N ALA A 39 29.17 24.76 -5.04
CA ALA A 39 28.32 24.42 -6.17
C ALA A 39 27.95 22.92 -6.22
N PHE A 40 28.88 22.04 -5.85
CA PHE A 40 28.63 20.61 -5.73
C PHE A 40 27.67 20.29 -4.57
N ASN A 41 27.82 20.96 -3.44
CA ASN A 41 26.95 20.75 -2.28
C ASN A 41 25.52 21.28 -2.54
N ASP A 42 25.40 22.45 -3.16
CA ASP A 42 24.10 23.05 -3.50
C ASP A 42 23.35 22.18 -4.53
N SER A 43 24.03 21.72 -5.58
CA SER A 43 23.44 20.82 -6.58
C SER A 43 23.06 19.44 -5.99
N SER A 44 23.85 18.91 -5.05
CA SER A 44 23.54 17.67 -4.35
C SER A 44 22.33 17.81 -3.42
N LEU A 45 22.21 18.94 -2.72
CA LEU A 45 21.06 19.26 -1.87
C LEU A 45 19.78 19.45 -2.67
N GLU A 46 19.83 20.14 -3.81
CA GLU A 46 18.69 20.27 -4.72
C GLU A 46 18.24 18.91 -5.26
N ARG A 47 19.19 18.06 -5.65
CA ARG A 47 18.91 16.69 -6.10
C ARG A 47 18.23 15.86 -5.01
N LEU A 48 18.78 15.88 -3.78
CA LEU A 48 18.18 15.18 -2.63
C LEU A 48 16.77 15.69 -2.31
N ARG A 49 16.54 17.01 -2.35
CA ARG A 49 15.21 17.59 -2.16
C ARG A 49 14.23 17.16 -3.26
N ALA A 50 14.68 17.11 -4.51
CA ALA A 50 13.87 16.64 -5.62
C ALA A 50 13.54 15.14 -5.49
N GLU A 51 14.52 14.31 -5.11
CA GLU A 51 14.33 12.88 -4.86
C GLU A 51 13.36 12.64 -3.70
N MET A 52 13.47 13.38 -2.59
CA MET A 52 12.52 13.30 -1.47
C MET A 52 11.12 13.75 -1.87
N LYS A 53 10.99 14.83 -2.66
CA LYS A 53 9.69 15.30 -3.15
C LYS A 53 9.02 14.25 -4.04
N ILE A 54 9.77 13.65 -4.96
CA ILE A 54 9.28 12.57 -5.83
C ILE A 54 8.93 11.33 -5.02
N ALA A 55 9.73 10.97 -4.01
CA ALA A 55 9.45 9.85 -3.12
C ALA A 55 8.17 10.10 -2.29
N GLY A 56 8.00 11.31 -1.75
CA GLY A 56 6.80 11.71 -0.99
C GLY A 56 5.54 11.72 -1.86
N GLU A 57 5.60 12.24 -3.08
CA GLU A 57 4.49 12.22 -4.04
C GLU A 57 4.11 10.79 -4.46
N ARG A 58 5.11 9.90 -4.62
CA ARG A 58 4.89 8.47 -4.91
C ARG A 58 4.27 7.75 -3.72
N SER A 59 4.71 8.04 -2.50
CA SER A 59 4.14 7.47 -1.27
C SER A 59 2.67 7.86 -1.12
N GLY A 60 2.32 9.13 -1.32
CA GLY A 60 0.93 9.59 -1.24
C GLY A 60 0.00 8.90 -2.24
N ARG A 61 0.46 8.67 -3.48
CA ARG A 61 -0.32 7.91 -4.48
C ARG A 61 -0.43 6.43 -4.16
N PHE A 62 0.59 5.86 -3.53
CA PHE A 62 0.57 4.46 -3.11
C PHE A 62 -0.45 4.23 -1.99
N ASP A 63 -0.47 5.11 -0.99
CA ASP A 63 -1.42 5.06 0.13
C ASP A 63 -2.86 5.22 -0.37
N GLU A 64 -3.10 6.17 -1.29
CA GLU A 64 -4.43 6.37 -1.89
C GLU A 64 -4.91 5.12 -2.65
N ARG A 65 -4.03 4.52 -3.47
CA ARG A 65 -4.36 3.29 -4.21
C ARG A 65 -4.64 2.12 -3.28
N ARG A 66 -3.87 2.00 -2.21
CA ARG A 66 -4.08 0.98 -1.19
C ARG A 66 -5.40 1.19 -0.46
N PHE A 67 -5.71 2.42 -0.06
CA PHE A 67 -6.99 2.78 0.56
C PHE A 67 -8.17 2.41 -0.35
N GLN A 68 -8.11 2.81 -1.63
CA GLN A 68 -9.13 2.48 -2.62
C GLN A 68 -9.29 0.96 -2.79
N ALA A 69 -8.19 0.22 -2.87
CA ALA A 69 -8.23 -1.23 -3.03
C ALA A 69 -8.85 -1.94 -1.81
N VAL A 70 -8.51 -1.50 -0.59
CA VAL A 70 -9.08 -2.05 0.65
C VAL A 70 -10.58 -1.73 0.73
N SER A 71 -11.00 -0.50 0.43
CA SER A 71 -12.42 -0.12 0.49
C SER A 71 -13.26 -0.84 -0.58
N GLU A 72 -12.75 -1.02 -1.80
CA GLU A 72 -13.40 -1.81 -2.85
C GLU A 72 -13.60 -3.27 -2.41
N VAL A 73 -12.56 -3.90 -1.85
CA VAL A 73 -12.62 -5.30 -1.38
C VAL A 73 -13.56 -5.44 -0.19
N TYR A 74 -13.52 -4.49 0.74
CA TYR A 74 -14.43 -4.45 1.89
C TYR A 74 -15.89 -4.34 1.46
N GLY A 75 -16.21 -3.35 0.61
CA GLY A 75 -17.57 -3.12 0.13
C GLY A 75 -18.14 -4.34 -0.58
N ALA A 76 -17.38 -4.93 -1.50
CA ALA A 76 -17.81 -6.13 -2.20
C ALA A 76 -17.97 -7.34 -1.24
N GLY A 77 -17.13 -7.46 -0.21
CA GLY A 77 -17.24 -8.50 0.81
C GLY A 77 -18.51 -8.35 1.66
N ALA A 78 -18.82 -7.13 2.09
CA ALA A 78 -20.04 -6.83 2.85
C ALA A 78 -21.30 -7.14 2.03
N ASP A 79 -21.35 -6.71 0.76
CA ASP A 79 -22.46 -7.00 -0.15
C ASP A 79 -22.67 -8.51 -0.33
N ALA A 80 -21.57 -9.28 -0.45
CA ALA A 80 -21.63 -10.73 -0.59
C ALA A 80 -22.13 -11.42 0.68
N ILE A 81 -21.70 -10.97 1.87
CA ILE A 81 -22.20 -11.48 3.16
C ILE A 81 -23.71 -11.22 3.27
N ASP A 82 -24.13 -9.97 3.07
CA ASP A 82 -25.52 -9.57 3.23
C ASP A 82 -26.44 -10.32 2.25
N ALA A 83 -26.00 -10.54 1.00
CA ALA A 83 -26.75 -11.31 0.01
C ALA A 83 -26.85 -12.80 0.39
N VAL A 84 -25.76 -13.40 0.90
CA VAL A 84 -25.78 -14.79 1.37
C VAL A 84 -26.67 -14.96 2.61
N GLU A 85 -26.64 -14.01 3.55
CA GLU A 85 -27.52 -14.02 4.71
C GLU A 85 -28.99 -13.91 4.31
N ARG A 86 -29.34 -13.03 3.34
CA ARG A 86 -30.70 -12.97 2.78
C ARG A 86 -31.14 -14.29 2.17
N MET A 87 -30.27 -14.89 1.35
CA MET A 87 -30.52 -16.18 0.70
C MET A 87 -30.75 -17.29 1.74
N ALA A 88 -29.94 -17.34 2.81
CA ALA A 88 -29.95 -18.39 3.83
C ALA A 88 -31.08 -18.26 4.87
N ARG A 89 -31.91 -17.21 4.84
CA ARG A 89 -33.03 -17.04 5.77
C ARG A 89 -34.05 -18.17 5.65
N ILE A 90 -34.25 -18.90 6.75
CA ILE A 90 -35.22 -20.00 6.88
C ILE A 90 -36.66 -19.47 6.80
N MET A 91 -36.96 -18.33 7.42
CA MET A 91 -38.28 -17.71 7.39
C MET A 91 -38.31 -16.54 6.41
N ARG A 92 -39.20 -16.61 5.41
CA ARG A 92 -39.45 -15.53 4.45
C ARG A 92 -40.80 -14.89 4.74
N LEU A 93 -40.82 -13.58 4.95
CA LEU A 93 -42.06 -12.82 5.11
C LEU A 93 -42.79 -12.72 3.77
N SER A 94 -44.12 -12.73 3.80
CA SER A 94 -44.91 -12.48 2.59
C SER A 94 -44.55 -11.10 2.01
N GLY A 95 -44.15 -11.06 0.73
CA GLY A 95 -43.70 -9.85 0.04
C GLY A 95 -42.18 -9.67 -0.05
N SER A 96 -41.37 -10.59 0.49
CA SER A 96 -39.91 -10.60 0.22
C SER A 96 -39.60 -11.03 -1.21
N SER A 97 -38.35 -10.80 -1.65
CA SER A 97 -37.79 -11.38 -2.86
C SER A 97 -37.96 -12.90 -2.91
N SER A 98 -38.02 -13.46 -4.13
CA SER A 98 -38.08 -14.90 -4.32
C SER A 98 -36.74 -15.55 -3.96
N PHE A 99 -36.76 -16.85 -3.63
CA PHE A 99 -35.52 -17.57 -3.33
C PHE A 99 -34.55 -17.57 -4.52
N ASP A 100 -35.08 -17.69 -5.74
CA ASP A 100 -34.26 -17.64 -6.95
C ASP A 100 -33.63 -16.27 -7.20
N ASP A 101 -34.32 -15.18 -6.85
CA ASP A 101 -33.77 -13.84 -6.97
C ASP A 101 -32.65 -13.60 -5.96
N ASP A 102 -32.85 -13.98 -4.69
CA ASP A 102 -31.80 -13.88 -3.66
C ASP A 102 -30.61 -14.77 -4.00
N ARG A 103 -30.86 -15.96 -4.54
CA ARG A 103 -29.81 -16.87 -5.01
C ARG A 103 -29.01 -16.24 -6.14
N ARG A 104 -29.66 -15.61 -7.11
CA ARG A 104 -28.99 -14.90 -8.21
C ARG A 104 -28.15 -13.74 -7.66
N GLU A 105 -28.73 -12.93 -6.78
CA GLU A 105 -28.04 -11.80 -6.15
C GLU A 105 -26.81 -12.25 -5.35
N ALA A 106 -26.92 -13.31 -4.54
CA ALA A 106 -25.80 -13.86 -3.78
C ALA A 106 -24.68 -14.38 -4.69
N VAL A 107 -25.01 -14.99 -5.83
CA VAL A 107 -24.03 -15.44 -6.83
C VAL A 107 -23.31 -14.26 -7.45
N ASP A 108 -24.04 -13.22 -7.85
CA ASP A 108 -23.46 -12.04 -8.47
C ASP A 108 -22.55 -11.29 -7.50
N ALA A 109 -23.00 -11.10 -6.25
CA ALA A 109 -22.22 -10.46 -5.18
C ALA A 109 -20.96 -11.27 -4.83
N TYR A 110 -21.06 -12.61 -4.70
CA TYR A 110 -19.91 -13.47 -4.47
C TYR A 110 -18.88 -13.38 -5.62
N ASN A 111 -19.33 -13.42 -6.87
CA ASN A 111 -18.44 -13.31 -8.02
C ASN A 111 -17.75 -11.94 -8.08
N LEU A 112 -18.48 -10.87 -7.76
CA LEU A 112 -17.91 -9.53 -7.64
C LEU A 112 -16.86 -9.45 -6.53
N PHE A 113 -17.15 -10.01 -5.35
CA PHE A 113 -16.19 -10.07 -4.25
C PHE A 113 -14.92 -10.83 -4.65
N ARG A 114 -15.07 -12.05 -5.19
CA ARG A 114 -13.94 -12.87 -5.64
C ARG A 114 -13.05 -12.15 -6.64
N THR A 115 -13.66 -11.54 -7.66
CA THR A 115 -12.92 -10.85 -8.72
C THR A 115 -12.24 -9.58 -8.19
N THR A 116 -12.90 -8.85 -7.30
CA THR A 116 -12.33 -7.67 -6.63
C THR A 116 -11.15 -8.03 -5.74
N VAL A 117 -11.24 -9.10 -4.93
CA VAL A 117 -10.11 -9.60 -4.12
C VAL A 117 -8.92 -9.97 -5.00
N GLN A 118 -9.16 -10.69 -6.10
CA GLN A 118 -8.07 -11.10 -7.00
C GLN A 118 -7.41 -9.90 -7.69
N LYS A 119 -8.22 -8.96 -8.19
CA LYS A 119 -7.76 -7.73 -8.84
C LYS A 119 -6.91 -6.87 -7.90
N ASN A 120 -7.33 -6.78 -6.63
CA ASN A 120 -6.72 -5.90 -5.65
C ASN A 120 -5.71 -6.60 -4.72
N ARG A 121 -5.43 -7.90 -4.92
CA ARG A 121 -4.61 -8.74 -4.02
C ARG A 121 -3.23 -8.14 -3.68
N LEU A 122 -2.59 -7.48 -4.65
CA LEU A 122 -1.27 -6.86 -4.49
C LEU A 122 -1.26 -5.67 -3.53
N TRP A 123 -2.43 -5.03 -3.34
CA TRP A 123 -2.62 -3.89 -2.47
C TRP A 123 -3.11 -4.27 -1.07
N LEU A 124 -3.60 -5.50 -0.92
CA LEU A 124 -3.99 -6.05 0.38
C LEU A 124 -2.74 -6.49 1.14
N GLY A 125 -2.67 -6.16 2.44
CA GLY A 125 -1.66 -6.78 3.29
C GLY A 125 -1.89 -8.30 3.33
N LYS A 126 -0.81 -9.07 3.49
CA LYS A 126 -0.84 -10.55 3.55
C LYS A 126 -1.96 -11.08 4.43
N ASP A 127 -2.07 -10.45 5.57
CA ASP A 127 -3.00 -10.70 6.65
C ASP A 127 -4.47 -10.47 6.21
N LEU A 128 -4.78 -9.30 5.64
CA LEU A 128 -6.13 -9.00 5.12
C LEU A 128 -6.49 -9.87 3.92
N ALA A 129 -5.52 -10.18 3.07
CA ALA A 129 -5.70 -11.08 1.93
C ALA A 129 -6.04 -12.50 2.40
N SER A 130 -5.42 -12.96 3.49
CA SER A 130 -5.72 -14.27 4.10
C SER A 130 -7.14 -14.33 4.63
N ASP A 131 -7.58 -13.28 5.34
CA ASP A 131 -8.93 -13.23 5.90
C ASP A 131 -9.99 -13.11 4.80
N ALA A 132 -9.72 -12.33 3.75
CA ALA A 132 -10.56 -12.25 2.56
C ALA A 132 -10.68 -13.60 1.83
N ASP A 133 -9.58 -14.37 1.73
CA ASP A 133 -9.61 -15.72 1.15
C ASP A 133 -10.41 -16.70 2.02
N ALA A 134 -10.28 -16.63 3.34
CA ALA A 134 -11.04 -17.45 4.28
C ALA A 134 -12.55 -17.15 4.20
N LEU A 135 -12.91 -15.85 4.18
CA LEU A 135 -14.27 -15.40 3.99
C LEU A 135 -14.84 -15.86 2.65
N ARG A 136 -14.09 -15.68 1.56
CA ARG A 136 -14.48 -16.15 0.23
C ARG A 136 -14.75 -17.66 0.22
N ASN A 137 -13.87 -18.45 0.82
CA ASN A 137 -14.04 -19.90 0.87
C ASN A 137 -15.28 -20.29 1.69
N CYS A 138 -15.53 -19.63 2.82
CA CYS A 138 -16.76 -19.86 3.60
C CYS A 138 -18.03 -19.52 2.80
N LEU A 139 -18.06 -18.40 2.08
CA LEU A 139 -19.19 -18.02 1.23
C LEU A 139 -19.37 -19.01 0.07
N HIS A 140 -18.26 -19.51 -0.49
CA HIS A 140 -18.30 -20.56 -1.51
C HIS A 140 -18.89 -21.87 -0.97
N ASP A 141 -18.50 -22.28 0.23
CA ASP A 141 -19.03 -23.49 0.87
C ASP A 141 -20.53 -23.37 1.12
N ILE A 142 -21.01 -22.20 1.57
CA ILE A 142 -22.45 -21.92 1.70
C ILE A 142 -23.14 -22.03 0.34
N TRP A 143 -22.59 -21.38 -0.69
CA TRP A 143 -23.13 -21.42 -2.04
C TRP A 143 -23.18 -22.84 -2.62
N ALA A 144 -22.13 -23.64 -2.41
CA ALA A 144 -22.02 -24.98 -2.97
C ALA A 144 -23.17 -25.90 -2.49
N GLN A 145 -23.65 -25.70 -1.26
CA GLN A 145 -24.81 -26.41 -0.72
C GLN A 145 -26.11 -26.11 -1.49
N PHE A 146 -26.22 -24.93 -2.11
CA PHE A 146 -27.41 -24.48 -2.84
C PHE A 146 -27.31 -24.64 -4.36
N ALA A 147 -26.10 -24.58 -4.92
CA ALA A 147 -25.87 -24.60 -6.37
C ALA A 147 -25.82 -26.01 -6.96
N PHE A 148 -25.34 -26.98 -6.17
CA PHE A 148 -25.33 -28.39 -6.55
C PHE A 148 -26.19 -29.18 -5.58
N PRO A 149 -27.51 -28.94 -5.60
CA PRO A 149 -28.36 -29.93 -5.02
C PRO A 149 -28.18 -31.19 -5.86
N SER A 150 -27.52 -32.21 -5.30
CA SER A 150 -27.78 -33.56 -5.78
C SER A 150 -29.30 -33.70 -5.85
N HIS A 151 -29.82 -34.33 -6.91
CA HIS A 151 -31.27 -34.40 -7.15
C HIS A 151 -32.08 -34.97 -5.98
N ASP A 152 -31.43 -35.52 -4.94
CA ASP A 152 -32.01 -35.99 -3.68
C ASP A 152 -31.85 -35.04 -2.46
N ASN A 153 -31.09 -33.93 -2.51
CA ASN A 153 -30.74 -33.10 -1.34
C ASN A 153 -31.42 -31.72 -1.24
N LEU A 154 -32.21 -31.28 -2.24
CA LEU A 154 -33.04 -30.08 -2.09
C LEU A 154 -34.14 -30.34 -1.08
N GLY A 155 -33.99 -29.78 0.11
CA GLY A 155 -34.93 -29.95 1.20
C GLY A 155 -34.54 -31.03 2.21
N GLN A 156 -33.35 -31.65 2.08
CA GLN A 156 -32.82 -32.45 3.18
C GLN A 156 -32.48 -31.53 4.36
N PRO A 157 -32.97 -31.82 5.58
CA PRO A 157 -32.68 -31.02 6.77
C PRO A 157 -31.18 -30.79 7.03
N GLU A 158 -30.34 -31.72 6.59
CA GLU A 158 -28.89 -31.72 6.82
C GLU A 158 -28.15 -30.61 6.05
N SER A 159 -28.54 -30.32 4.80
CA SER A 159 -27.92 -29.24 4.02
C SER A 159 -28.28 -27.88 4.59
N TRP A 160 -29.54 -27.71 5.02
CA TRP A 160 -29.99 -26.53 5.74
C TRP A 160 -29.30 -26.34 7.08
N GLN A 161 -29.08 -27.43 7.83
CA GLN A 161 -28.36 -27.37 9.09
C GLN A 161 -26.89 -27.00 8.90
N THR A 162 -26.26 -27.50 7.84
CA THR A 162 -24.88 -27.14 7.47
C THR A 162 -24.79 -25.66 7.11
N VAL A 163 -25.68 -25.16 6.26
CA VAL A 163 -25.72 -23.72 5.92
C VAL A 163 -25.96 -22.88 7.16
N HIS A 164 -26.90 -23.27 8.01
CA HIS A 164 -27.20 -22.56 9.24
C HIS A 164 -25.98 -22.52 10.18
N ASP A 165 -25.24 -23.61 10.33
CA ASP A 165 -23.99 -23.66 11.09
C ASP A 165 -22.93 -22.72 10.50
N LEU A 166 -22.74 -22.75 9.18
CA LEU A 166 -21.81 -21.86 8.49
C LEU A 166 -22.17 -20.38 8.71
N VAL A 167 -23.44 -20.01 8.52
CA VAL A 167 -23.91 -18.61 8.64
C VAL A 167 -23.93 -18.14 10.10
N THR A 168 -24.28 -19.00 11.06
CA THR A 168 -24.45 -18.60 12.46
C THR A 168 -23.14 -18.67 13.25
N ASN A 169 -22.29 -19.67 12.96
CA ASN A 169 -21.12 -19.97 13.78
C ASN A 169 -19.79 -19.63 13.09
N LYS A 170 -19.67 -19.85 11.78
CA LYS A 170 -18.39 -19.63 11.07
C LYS A 170 -18.26 -18.27 10.41
N LEU A 171 -19.34 -17.76 9.81
CA LEU A 171 -19.34 -16.51 9.08
C LEU A 171 -19.10 -15.28 9.99
N PRO A 172 -19.72 -15.16 11.18
CA PRO A 172 -19.54 -13.98 12.03
C PRO A 172 -18.11 -13.74 12.51
N PRO A 173 -17.34 -14.74 13.01
CA PRO A 173 -15.96 -14.49 13.40
C PRO A 173 -15.05 -14.15 12.21
N LEU A 174 -15.31 -14.73 11.03
CA LEU A 174 -14.59 -14.38 9.80
C LEU A 174 -14.88 -12.95 9.33
N ARG A 175 -16.16 -12.55 9.39
CA ARG A 175 -16.59 -11.18 9.13
C ARG A 175 -15.88 -10.21 10.07
N SER A 176 -15.95 -10.45 11.39
CA SER A 176 -15.30 -9.58 12.39
C SER A 176 -13.80 -9.44 12.12
N ALA A 177 -13.08 -10.55 11.91
CA ALA A 177 -11.64 -10.51 11.65
C ALA A 177 -11.30 -9.72 10.38
N PHE A 178 -12.11 -9.87 9.32
CA PHE A 178 -11.96 -9.13 8.07
C PHE A 178 -12.24 -7.63 8.26
N GLU A 179 -13.32 -7.26 8.97
CA GLU A 179 -13.69 -5.88 9.26
C GLU A 179 -12.64 -5.19 10.14
N ASP A 180 -12.25 -5.81 11.26
CA ASP A 180 -11.23 -5.29 12.19
C ASP A 180 -9.91 -5.00 11.47
N ARG A 181 -9.51 -5.89 10.57
CA ARG A 181 -8.25 -5.76 9.84
C ARG A 181 -8.33 -4.73 8.71
N ALA A 182 -9.48 -4.58 8.06
CA ALA A 182 -9.72 -3.51 7.11
C ALA A 182 -9.68 -2.14 7.82
N GLU A 183 -10.34 -2.03 8.98
CA GLU A 183 -10.32 -0.81 9.81
C GLU A 183 -8.91 -0.48 10.30
N GLY A 184 -8.16 -1.48 10.76
CA GLY A 184 -6.76 -1.31 11.16
C GLY A 184 -5.86 -0.76 10.05
N MET A 185 -6.20 -0.99 8.78
CA MET A 185 -5.48 -0.37 7.66
C MET A 185 -5.84 1.10 7.45
N PHE A 186 -7.04 1.52 7.86
CA PHE A 186 -7.48 2.91 7.76
C PHE A 186 -7.02 3.77 8.94
N THR A 187 -6.82 3.16 10.11
CA THR A 187 -6.48 3.86 11.36
C THR A 187 -4.99 3.91 11.67
N MET A 188 -4.11 3.27 10.88
CA MET A 188 -2.67 3.35 11.11
C MET A 188 -2.18 4.81 11.05
N PRO A 189 -1.57 5.34 12.13
CA PRO A 189 -1.00 6.68 12.12
C PRO A 189 0.12 6.74 11.08
N ARG A 190 0.16 7.81 10.28
CA ARG A 190 1.32 8.08 9.44
C ARG A 190 2.54 8.11 10.36
N PRO A 191 3.62 7.37 10.06
CA PRO A 191 4.77 7.26 10.95
C PRO A 191 5.52 8.59 11.22
N ASP A 192 5.08 9.70 10.65
CA ASP A 192 5.79 10.98 10.66
C ASP A 192 4.90 12.20 11.04
N SER A 193 3.72 11.99 11.67
CA SER A 193 2.89 13.09 12.21
C SER A 193 3.07 13.29 13.71
#